data_AF-A0A5B7AH89-F1
#
_entry.id   AF-A0A5B7AH89-F1
#
_cell.length_a   1.000
_cell.length_b   1.000
_cell.length_c   1.000
_cell.angle_alpha   90.00
_cell.angle_beta   90.00
_cell.angle_gamma   90.00
#
_symmetry.space_group_name_H-M   'P 1'
#
loop_
_entity.id
_entity.type
_entity.pdbx_description
1 polymer ?
#
loop_
_entity_poly.entity_id
_entity_poly.type
_entity_poly.pdbx_seq_one_letter_code
_entity_poly.pdbx_strand_id
1 'polypeptide(L)'
;AFLVPAGIIACFLPLSDASSFVVLYIVTSVYFSGVMVRLMLVLAPAACIMSGIALSEAFDVFTRSIKFQLPGVSGNSQNDAGDASSGSVVTQKTDKNEDSVKERPSKKNKKKEKENVEKASIKSQIEKRLLVLPLEASVIAILLLVLLGAFYVVHCVWAAAEAYSAPSIVLTSYSHDGLHVFDDFREAYAWLRHNTEVDDKVASWWDYGYQTTAMANRTVIVDNNTWNNTHIATVGTAMSSPEKAAWEIFNSLDVKYVLVVFGGLVGYSSDDINKFLWMVRIGGGVFPHIKEPDYLRDGQYRIDSQATPTMLNCLMYKLSYYRFVETDGKGFDRVRRTEIGKKHFKLTHFEEVFTTHHWMVRIYKLKPPKNRIRGKAKKSKSKASSTTTSRRSGTRKKNPWH
;
A
#
# COMPACT_ATOMS: atom_id res chain seq x y z
N ALA A 1 -21.74 6.95 -1.03
CA ALA A 1 -22.44 5.68 -1.30
C ALA A 1 -23.91 5.91 -1.63
N PHE A 2 -24.79 6.17 -0.65
CA PHE A 2 -26.25 6.19 -0.81
C PHE A 2 -26.82 7.05 -1.96
N LEU A 3 -26.15 8.14 -2.33
CA LEU A 3 -26.59 9.06 -3.39
C LEU A 3 -26.23 8.60 -4.82
N VAL A 4 -25.30 7.64 -4.98
CA VAL A 4 -24.82 7.20 -6.31
C VAL A 4 -25.93 6.56 -7.16
N PRO A 5 -26.80 5.68 -6.64
CA PRO A 5 -27.92 5.15 -7.43
C PRO A 5 -28.92 6.23 -7.87
N ALA A 6 -29.18 7.24 -7.03
CA ALA A 6 -30.05 8.37 -7.38
C ALA A 6 -29.43 9.20 -8.53
N GLY A 7 -28.12 9.43 -8.50
CA GLY A 7 -27.40 10.08 -9.60
C GLY A 7 -27.45 9.29 -10.91
N ILE A 8 -27.36 7.95 -10.83
CA ILE A 8 -27.50 7.08 -12.00
C ILE A 8 -28.89 7.23 -12.63
N ILE A 9 -29.95 7.23 -11.80
CA ILE A 9 -31.33 7.45 -12.27
C ILE A 9 -31.49 8.84 -12.90
N ALA A 10 -30.95 9.89 -12.29
CA ALA A 10 -30.98 11.25 -12.84
C ALA A 10 -30.30 11.35 -14.22
N CYS A 11 -29.16 10.68 -14.41
CA CYS A 11 -28.45 10.66 -15.69
C CYS A 11 -29.17 9.92 -16.84
N PHE A 12 -30.19 9.11 -16.54
CA PHE A 12 -31.09 8.53 -17.56
C PHE A 12 -32.24 9.48 -17.97
N LEU A 13 -32.42 10.60 -17.26
CA LEU A 13 -33.57 11.51 -17.34
C LEU A 13 -33.14 12.97 -17.63
N PRO A 14 -32.05 13.21 -18.39
CA PRO A 14 -32.09 12.80 -19.80
C PRO A 14 -30.83 12.09 -20.34
N LEU A 15 -31.05 11.20 -21.30
CA LEU A 15 -29.99 10.58 -22.10
C LEU A 15 -29.37 11.61 -23.06
N SER A 16 -28.07 11.80 -22.90
CA SER A 16 -27.17 12.60 -23.73
C SER A 16 -25.85 11.85 -23.89
N ASP A 17 -25.05 12.16 -24.92
CA ASP A 17 -23.75 11.51 -25.14
C ASP A 17 -22.86 11.59 -23.88
N ALA A 18 -22.84 12.76 -23.22
CA ALA A 18 -22.13 12.99 -21.98
C ALA A 18 -22.66 12.15 -20.80
N SER A 19 -23.99 12.09 -20.58
CA SER A 19 -24.55 11.26 -19.51
C SER A 19 -24.36 9.76 -19.78
N SER A 20 -24.36 9.33 -21.05
CA SER A 20 -24.05 7.94 -21.43
C SER A 20 -22.61 7.55 -21.06
N PHE A 21 -21.63 8.44 -21.30
CA PHE A 21 -20.23 8.23 -20.92
C PHE A 21 -20.06 8.13 -19.40
N VAL A 22 -20.70 9.01 -18.63
CA VAL A 22 -20.59 9.00 -17.16
C VAL A 22 -21.26 7.75 -16.57
N VAL A 23 -22.40 7.29 -17.12
CA VAL A 23 -23.04 6.03 -16.72
C VAL A 23 -22.14 4.82 -17.00
N LEU A 24 -21.49 4.76 -18.16
CA LEU A 24 -20.51 3.70 -18.47
C LEU A 24 -19.33 3.77 -17.50
N TYR A 25 -18.76 4.96 -17.26
CA TYR A 25 -17.63 5.16 -16.36
C TYR A 25 -17.93 4.71 -14.92
N ILE A 26 -19.10 5.04 -14.35
CA ILE A 26 -19.45 4.58 -12.99
C ILE A 26 -19.67 3.05 -12.95
N VAL A 27 -20.35 2.45 -13.92
CA VAL A 27 -20.59 1.00 -13.95
C VAL A 27 -19.28 0.21 -14.08
N THR A 28 -18.41 0.61 -15.00
CA THR A 28 -17.09 0.00 -15.18
C THR A 28 -16.18 0.20 -13.95
N SER A 29 -16.21 1.37 -13.32
CA SER A 29 -15.42 1.64 -12.10
C SER A 29 -15.91 0.85 -10.88
N VAL A 30 -17.23 0.71 -10.71
CA VAL A 30 -17.81 -0.13 -9.66
C VAL A 30 -17.35 -1.58 -9.83
N TYR A 31 -17.46 -2.15 -11.04
CA TYR A 31 -16.99 -3.51 -11.33
C TYR A 31 -15.52 -3.71 -10.96
N PHE A 32 -14.62 -2.86 -11.46
CA PHE A 32 -13.19 -3.00 -11.18
C PHE A 32 -12.83 -2.77 -9.71
N SER A 33 -13.50 -1.85 -9.01
CA SER A 33 -13.29 -1.64 -7.57
C SER A 33 -13.74 -2.82 -6.71
N GLY A 34 -14.77 -3.56 -7.14
CA GLY A 34 -15.24 -4.78 -6.47
C GLY A 34 -14.27 -5.96 -6.62
N VAL A 35 -13.47 -5.98 -7.68
CA VAL A 35 -12.43 -7.00 -7.91
C VAL A 35 -11.11 -6.63 -7.21
N MET A 36 -10.75 -5.34 -7.14
CA MET A 36 -9.47 -4.90 -6.60
C MET A 36 -9.59 -3.61 -5.78
N VAL A 37 -9.29 -3.70 -4.48
CA VAL A 37 -9.35 -2.58 -3.51
C VAL A 37 -8.55 -1.34 -3.99
N ARG A 38 -7.40 -1.53 -4.64
CA ARG A 38 -6.58 -0.42 -5.18
C ARG A 38 -7.32 0.40 -6.26
N LEU A 39 -8.28 -0.19 -6.97
CA LEU A 39 -9.08 0.47 -8.01
C LEU A 39 -10.29 1.24 -7.43
N MET A 40 -10.54 1.17 -6.11
CA MET A 40 -11.48 2.06 -5.43
C MET A 40 -11.09 3.55 -5.58
N LEU A 41 -9.81 3.86 -5.79
CA LEU A 41 -9.35 5.21 -6.13
C LEU A 41 -9.87 5.70 -7.49
N VAL A 42 -10.13 4.79 -8.45
CA VAL A 42 -10.73 5.12 -9.76
C VAL A 42 -12.24 5.28 -9.66
N LEU A 43 -12.89 4.59 -8.71
CA LEU A 43 -14.31 4.76 -8.39
C LEU A 43 -14.60 6.12 -7.72
N ALA A 44 -13.70 6.65 -6.90
CA ALA A 44 -13.99 7.83 -6.09
C ALA A 44 -14.42 9.07 -6.93
N PRO A 45 -13.73 9.48 -8.02
CA PRO A 45 -14.20 10.59 -8.85
C PRO A 45 -15.57 10.34 -9.48
N ALA A 46 -15.83 9.13 -10.01
CA ALA A 46 -17.14 8.75 -10.55
C ALA A 46 -18.24 8.86 -9.49
N ALA A 47 -18.00 8.34 -8.29
CA ALA A 47 -18.95 8.38 -7.18
C ALA A 47 -19.23 9.82 -6.70
N CYS A 48 -18.21 10.70 -6.73
CA CYS A 48 -18.37 12.12 -6.44
C CYS A 48 -19.23 12.83 -7.48
N ILE A 49 -18.99 12.62 -8.78
CA ILE A 49 -19.80 13.20 -9.87
C ILE A 49 -21.27 12.77 -9.74
N MET A 50 -21.54 11.47 -9.60
CA MET A 50 -22.90 10.95 -9.50
C MET A 50 -23.63 11.42 -8.24
N SER A 51 -22.92 11.49 -7.09
CA SER A 51 -23.50 12.05 -5.86
C SER A 51 -23.75 13.56 -5.98
N GLY A 52 -22.90 14.29 -6.69
CA GLY A 52 -23.05 15.73 -6.94
C GLY A 52 -24.27 16.05 -7.81
N ILE A 53 -24.49 15.29 -8.89
CA ILE A 53 -25.69 15.41 -9.74
C ILE A 53 -26.96 15.15 -8.92
N ALA A 54 -26.97 14.07 -8.11
CA ALA A 54 -28.10 13.75 -7.25
C ALA A 54 -28.42 14.85 -6.22
N LEU A 55 -27.39 15.47 -5.63
CA LEU A 55 -27.55 16.58 -4.69
C LEU A 55 -28.02 17.86 -5.40
N SER A 56 -27.51 18.15 -6.60
CA SER A 56 -27.89 19.33 -7.38
C SER A 56 -29.37 19.30 -7.76
N GLU A 57 -29.86 18.18 -8.31
CA GLU A 57 -31.28 18.02 -8.64
C GLU A 57 -32.18 18.11 -7.39
N ALA A 58 -31.75 17.53 -6.26
CA ALA A 58 -32.49 17.64 -5.00
C ALA A 58 -32.58 19.11 -4.52
N PHE A 59 -31.47 19.85 -4.52
CA PHE A 59 -31.45 21.28 -4.18
C PHE A 59 -32.33 22.10 -5.13
N ASP A 60 -32.29 21.83 -6.44
CA ASP A 60 -33.12 22.56 -7.41
C ASP A 60 -34.62 22.30 -7.19
N VAL A 61 -35.04 21.06 -6.92
CA VAL A 61 -36.44 20.74 -6.60
C VAL A 61 -36.90 21.44 -5.30
N PHE A 62 -36.11 21.41 -4.23
CA PHE A 62 -36.50 22.03 -2.96
C PHE A 62 -36.51 23.57 -3.04
N THR A 63 -35.50 24.19 -3.68
CA THR A 63 -35.43 25.66 -3.82
C THR A 63 -36.50 26.20 -4.75
N ARG A 64 -36.82 25.51 -5.86
CA ARG A 64 -37.95 25.85 -6.73
C ARG A 64 -39.29 25.73 -6.00
N SER A 65 -39.46 24.69 -5.15
CA SER A 65 -40.68 24.52 -4.34
C SER A 65 -40.88 25.68 -3.35
N ILE A 66 -39.82 26.09 -2.63
CA ILE A 66 -39.85 27.26 -1.74
C ILE A 66 -40.16 28.54 -2.52
N LYS A 67 -39.49 28.77 -3.66
CA LYS A 67 -39.72 29.97 -4.50
C LYS A 67 -41.14 30.06 -5.06
N PHE A 68 -41.79 28.92 -5.34
CA PHE A 68 -43.18 28.88 -5.82
C PHE A 68 -44.20 29.10 -4.69
N GLN A 69 -43.91 28.64 -3.48
CA GLN A 69 -44.78 28.76 -2.30
C GLN A 69 -44.63 30.10 -1.55
N LEU A 70 -43.72 30.99 -1.97
CA LEU A 70 -43.46 32.28 -1.31
C LEU A 70 -43.75 33.52 -2.20
N PRO A 71 -45.00 33.74 -2.68
CA PRO A 71 -45.37 34.86 -3.55
C PRO A 71 -45.52 36.21 -2.80
N GLY A 72 -44.51 36.59 -2.00
CA GLY A 72 -44.58 37.73 -1.07
C GLY A 72 -43.49 38.80 -1.18
N VAL A 73 -42.43 38.60 -1.99
CA VAL A 73 -41.25 39.51 -2.02
C VAL A 73 -40.84 39.90 -3.45
N SER A 74 -41.75 39.80 -4.43
CA SER A 74 -41.53 40.34 -5.78
C SER A 74 -42.87 40.71 -6.41
N GLY A 75 -43.27 41.98 -6.23
CA GLY A 75 -44.65 42.39 -6.49
C GLY A 75 -44.90 43.90 -6.54
N ASN A 76 -43.90 44.73 -6.88
CA ASN A 76 -44.16 46.11 -7.29
C ASN A 76 -42.99 46.73 -8.10
N SER A 77 -43.10 46.75 -9.44
CA SER A 77 -42.33 47.62 -10.37
C SER A 77 -42.68 47.32 -11.85
N GLN A 78 -43.89 47.69 -12.27
CA GLN A 78 -44.31 47.91 -13.67
C GLN A 78 -45.73 48.54 -13.61
N ASN A 79 -46.07 49.63 -14.29
CA ASN A 79 -45.36 50.41 -15.31
C ASN A 79 -45.52 51.92 -15.03
N ASP A 80 -44.68 52.76 -15.63
CA ASP A 80 -45.15 53.63 -16.72
C ASP A 80 -43.99 54.20 -17.53
N ALA A 81 -44.26 54.65 -18.76
CA ALA A 81 -43.25 55.15 -19.69
C ALA A 81 -43.35 56.68 -19.86
N GLY A 82 -42.20 57.36 -19.83
CA GLY A 82 -42.09 58.80 -20.07
C GLY A 82 -40.77 59.14 -20.74
N ASP A 83 -40.84 59.75 -21.92
CA ASP A 83 -39.70 60.05 -22.79
C ASP A 83 -39.08 61.42 -22.47
N ALA A 84 -37.75 61.47 -22.34
CA ALA A 84 -36.94 62.70 -22.34
C ALA A 84 -35.46 62.36 -22.56
N SER A 85 -34.85 62.90 -23.62
CA SER A 85 -33.44 62.64 -23.96
C SER A 85 -32.50 63.79 -23.58
N SER A 86 -31.32 63.43 -23.05
CA SER A 86 -30.11 64.26 -22.98
C SER A 86 -28.91 63.39 -22.56
N GLY A 87 -27.73 63.47 -23.16
CA GLY A 87 -27.35 64.28 -24.33
C GLY A 87 -25.83 64.42 -24.48
N SER A 88 -25.14 63.40 -24.99
CA SER A 88 -23.67 63.43 -25.18
C SER A 88 -23.22 62.72 -26.46
N VAL A 89 -22.88 63.56 -27.44
CA VAL A 89 -22.41 63.29 -28.81
C VAL A 89 -21.16 62.39 -28.88
N VAL A 90 -21.10 61.47 -29.87
CA VAL A 90 -20.02 61.39 -30.90
C VAL A 90 -20.39 60.40 -32.04
N THR A 91 -20.57 60.99 -33.23
CA THR A 91 -20.19 60.55 -34.60
C THR A 91 -19.44 59.21 -34.73
N GLN A 92 -19.72 58.26 -35.63
CA GLN A 92 -20.08 58.24 -37.08
C GLN A 92 -20.87 56.93 -37.39
N LYS A 93 -21.51 56.59 -38.52
CA LYS A 93 -21.80 57.11 -39.90
C LYS A 93 -23.06 56.32 -40.41
N THR A 94 -23.93 56.78 -41.31
CA THR A 94 -23.96 56.58 -42.79
C THR A 94 -23.36 55.26 -43.36
N ASP A 95 -23.94 54.57 -44.34
CA ASP A 95 -25.14 54.78 -45.18
C ASP A 95 -26.16 53.62 -44.99
N LYS A 96 -27.48 53.67 -45.23
CA LYS A 96 -28.47 54.48 -45.99
C LYS A 96 -28.98 53.81 -47.29
N ASN A 97 -30.31 53.82 -47.45
CA ASN A 97 -31.16 53.35 -48.57
C ASN A 97 -31.21 51.83 -48.85
N GLU A 98 -32.23 51.31 -49.56
CA GLU A 98 -33.70 51.34 -49.37
C GLU A 98 -34.36 50.43 -50.45
N ASP A 99 -35.69 50.30 -50.41
CA ASP A 99 -36.57 49.74 -51.45
C ASP A 99 -36.51 48.21 -51.79
N SER A 100 -37.61 47.56 -52.20
CA SER A 100 -39.06 47.79 -51.95
C SER A 100 -39.92 46.56 -52.37
N VAL A 101 -41.25 46.69 -52.32
CA VAL A 101 -42.30 45.84 -52.92
C VAL A 101 -42.63 44.47 -52.28
N LYS A 102 -43.54 44.53 -51.30
CA LYS A 102 -44.84 43.79 -51.22
C LYS A 102 -45.02 42.49 -52.05
N GLU A 103 -45.48 41.43 -51.37
CA GLU A 103 -46.71 40.72 -51.80
C GLU A 103 -47.50 40.07 -50.64
N ARG A 104 -48.81 39.87 -50.86
CA ARG A 104 -49.82 39.20 -50.01
C ARG A 104 -51.03 38.90 -50.92
N PRO A 105 -51.88 37.88 -50.66
CA PRO A 105 -52.20 37.31 -49.35
C PRO A 105 -52.16 35.76 -49.29
N SER A 106 -52.48 35.13 -48.15
CA SER A 106 -53.83 34.61 -47.93
C SER A 106 -54.06 34.16 -46.47
N LYS A 107 -55.33 34.20 -46.00
CA LYS A 107 -55.74 33.69 -44.68
C LYS A 107 -56.38 32.31 -44.81
N LYS A 108 -55.75 31.27 -44.24
CA LYS A 108 -56.42 30.05 -43.73
C LYS A 108 -55.49 29.32 -42.75
N ASN A 109 -56.04 28.35 -42.00
CA ASN A 109 -55.30 27.41 -41.14
C ASN A 109 -54.51 27.96 -39.93
N LYS A 110 -55.02 28.97 -39.19
CA LYS A 110 -54.43 29.37 -37.88
C LYS A 110 -55.34 29.09 -36.65
N LYS A 111 -56.10 27.97 -36.68
CA LYS A 111 -57.03 27.57 -35.59
C LYS A 111 -56.78 26.18 -34.98
N LYS A 112 -56.05 25.26 -35.64
CA LYS A 112 -55.69 23.94 -35.08
C LYS A 112 -54.40 23.93 -34.24
N GLU A 113 -53.53 24.91 -34.42
CA GLU A 113 -52.18 24.92 -33.85
C GLU A 113 -52.16 25.42 -32.39
N LYS A 114 -53.02 26.38 -32.05
CA LYS A 114 -53.12 26.93 -30.68
C LYS A 114 -53.49 25.88 -29.62
N GLU A 115 -54.47 25.02 -29.89
CA GLU A 115 -54.89 24.01 -28.91
C GLU A 115 -53.75 23.06 -28.50
N ASN A 116 -52.87 22.69 -29.42
CA ASN A 116 -51.75 21.79 -29.09
C ASN A 116 -50.66 22.50 -28.29
N VAL A 117 -50.36 23.77 -28.60
CA VAL A 117 -49.42 24.59 -27.83
C VAL A 117 -49.96 24.87 -26.42
N GLU A 118 -51.25 25.18 -26.30
CA GLU A 118 -51.93 25.38 -25.00
C GLU A 118 -51.96 24.07 -24.19
N LYS A 119 -52.30 22.92 -24.80
CA LYS A 119 -52.28 21.60 -24.10
C LYS A 119 -50.88 21.16 -23.69
N ALA A 120 -49.84 21.46 -24.47
CA ALA A 120 -48.45 21.21 -24.10
C ALA A 120 -47.99 22.14 -22.95
N SER A 121 -48.33 23.43 -23.01
CA SER A 121 -48.07 24.40 -21.94
C SER A 121 -48.74 23.97 -20.63
N ILE A 122 -50.03 23.62 -20.68
CA ILE A 122 -50.83 23.14 -19.55
C ILE A 122 -50.28 21.83 -18.98
N LYS A 123 -49.87 20.86 -19.82
CA LYS A 123 -49.15 19.67 -19.32
C LYS A 123 -47.91 20.05 -18.52
N SER A 124 -47.07 20.96 -19.07
CA SER A 124 -45.88 21.41 -18.36
C SER A 124 -46.21 22.13 -17.04
N GLN A 125 -47.33 22.86 -16.95
CA GLN A 125 -47.79 23.50 -15.71
C GLN A 125 -48.37 22.50 -14.70
N ILE A 126 -48.99 21.41 -15.16
CA ILE A 126 -49.50 20.33 -14.30
C ILE A 126 -48.35 19.50 -13.74
N GLU A 127 -47.35 19.16 -14.56
CA GLU A 127 -46.10 18.52 -14.11
C GLU A 127 -45.34 19.43 -13.12
N LYS A 128 -45.23 20.73 -13.42
CA LYS A 128 -44.66 21.73 -12.49
C LYS A 128 -45.48 21.89 -11.19
N ARG A 129 -46.77 21.56 -11.16
CA ARG A 129 -47.59 21.51 -9.93
C ARG A 129 -47.39 20.21 -9.14
N LEU A 130 -47.21 19.07 -9.83
CA LEU A 130 -47.01 17.76 -9.21
C LEU A 130 -45.66 17.63 -8.49
N LEU A 131 -44.66 18.44 -8.86
CA LEU A 131 -43.35 18.45 -8.22
C LEU A 131 -43.23 19.40 -7.00
N VAL A 132 -44.26 20.18 -6.66
CA VAL A 132 -44.18 21.15 -5.56
C VAL A 132 -44.41 20.45 -4.22
N LEU A 133 -43.32 20.18 -3.51
CA LEU A 133 -43.37 19.76 -2.12
C LEU A 133 -43.96 20.88 -1.23
N PRO A 134 -44.66 20.55 -0.14
CA PRO A 134 -45.12 21.58 0.80
C PRO A 134 -43.93 22.34 1.40
N LEU A 135 -44.14 23.61 1.74
CA LEU A 135 -43.08 24.55 2.13
C LEU A 135 -42.25 24.00 3.30
N GLU A 136 -42.93 23.51 4.34
CA GLU A 136 -42.30 22.93 5.54
C GLU A 136 -41.41 21.73 5.19
N ALA A 137 -41.91 20.77 4.41
CA ALA A 137 -41.13 19.62 3.98
C ALA A 137 -39.93 20.01 3.12
N SER A 138 -40.06 21.04 2.28
CA SER A 138 -38.95 21.56 1.45
C SER A 138 -37.85 22.19 2.31
N VAL A 139 -38.22 22.96 3.34
CA VAL A 139 -37.28 23.57 4.29
C VAL A 139 -36.60 22.50 5.15
N ILE A 140 -37.37 21.53 5.68
CA ILE A 140 -36.84 20.39 6.44
C ILE A 140 -35.88 19.54 5.59
N ALA A 141 -36.22 19.28 4.32
CA ALA A 141 -35.37 18.51 3.42
C ALA A 141 -34.03 19.22 3.13
N ILE A 142 -34.02 20.54 2.90
CA ILE A 142 -32.78 21.31 2.76
C ILE A 142 -31.95 21.27 4.05
N LEU A 143 -32.58 21.44 5.21
CA LEU A 143 -31.90 21.40 6.51
C LEU A 143 -31.25 20.02 6.76
N LEU A 144 -31.96 18.93 6.47
CA LEU A 144 -31.42 17.57 6.54
C LEU A 144 -30.27 17.35 5.54
N LEU A 145 -30.34 17.91 4.33
CA LEU A 145 -29.28 17.79 3.32
C LEU A 145 -28.00 18.54 3.76
N VAL A 146 -28.16 19.72 4.38
CA VAL A 146 -27.05 20.49 4.98
C VAL A 146 -26.44 19.76 6.17
N LEU A 147 -27.25 19.18 7.06
CA LEU A 147 -26.75 18.33 8.16
C LEU A 147 -26.00 17.10 7.66
N LEU A 148 -26.49 16.44 6.61
CA LEU A 148 -25.81 15.31 5.96
C LEU A 148 -24.46 15.74 5.35
N GLY A 149 -24.40 16.92 4.73
CA GLY A 149 -23.15 17.51 4.23
C GLY A 149 -22.14 17.81 5.34
N ALA A 150 -22.59 18.39 6.46
CA ALA A 150 -21.75 18.66 7.62
C ALA A 150 -21.22 17.35 8.25
N PHE A 151 -22.09 16.33 8.41
CA PHE A 151 -21.69 15.01 8.89
C PHE A 151 -20.68 14.33 7.96
N TYR A 152 -20.86 14.45 6.64
CA TYR A 152 -19.90 13.93 5.66
C TYR A 152 -18.52 14.59 5.80
N VAL A 153 -18.45 15.92 5.98
CA VAL A 153 -17.17 16.63 6.22
C VAL A 153 -16.50 16.13 7.52
N VAL A 154 -17.25 16.04 8.62
CA VAL A 154 -16.72 15.53 9.91
C VAL A 154 -16.20 14.09 9.77
N HIS A 155 -16.94 13.22 9.08
CA HIS A 155 -16.51 11.84 8.81
C HIS A 155 -15.24 11.78 7.95
N CYS A 156 -15.13 12.60 6.90
CA CYS A 156 -13.94 12.67 6.06
C CYS A 156 -12.71 13.20 6.81
N VAL A 157 -12.86 14.21 7.68
CA VAL A 157 -11.77 14.71 8.52
C VAL A 157 -11.30 13.64 9.52
N TRP A 158 -12.24 12.98 10.20
CA TRP A 158 -11.93 11.88 11.12
C TRP A 158 -11.21 10.72 10.42
N ALA A 159 -11.72 10.27 9.26
CA ALA A 159 -11.10 9.18 8.51
C ALA A 159 -9.70 9.56 7.98
N ALA A 160 -9.51 10.81 7.52
CA ALA A 160 -8.20 11.30 7.08
C ALA A 160 -7.17 11.31 8.23
N ALA A 161 -7.57 11.78 9.41
CA ALA A 161 -6.71 11.79 10.59
C ALA A 161 -6.40 10.37 11.09
N GLU A 162 -7.42 9.64 11.57
CA GLU A 162 -7.22 8.40 12.34
C GLU A 162 -6.83 7.19 11.47
N ALA A 163 -7.34 7.08 10.23
CA ALA A 163 -7.14 5.89 9.40
C ALA A 163 -6.08 6.05 8.31
N TYR A 164 -5.84 7.27 7.79
CA TYR A 164 -4.96 7.49 6.65
C TYR A 164 -3.65 8.24 6.98
N SER A 165 -3.56 9.03 8.05
CA SER A 165 -2.34 9.82 8.38
C SER A 165 -1.25 9.06 9.16
N ALA A 166 -1.20 7.73 9.03
CA ALA A 166 -0.22 6.89 9.72
C ALA A 166 1.10 6.75 8.91
N PRO A 167 2.26 7.22 9.43
CA PRO A 167 3.55 6.97 8.80
C PRO A 167 3.96 5.49 8.90
N SER A 168 4.65 4.99 7.88
CA SER A 168 5.10 3.59 7.78
C SER A 168 6.59 3.37 8.05
N ILE A 169 7.36 4.44 8.23
CA ILE A 169 8.81 4.42 8.52
C ILE A 169 9.12 4.66 10.01
N VAL A 170 8.44 5.64 10.60
CA VAL A 170 8.37 5.85 12.05
C VAL A 170 7.09 5.17 12.51
N LEU A 171 7.14 4.27 13.48
CA LEU A 171 5.95 3.63 14.02
C LEU A 171 5.55 4.25 15.36
N THR A 172 4.25 4.41 15.56
CA THR A 172 3.66 4.91 16.81
C THR A 172 2.87 3.80 17.50
N SER A 173 3.04 3.66 18.81
CA SER A 173 2.20 2.80 19.65
C SER A 173 1.77 3.52 20.92
N TYR A 174 0.52 3.36 21.32
CA TYR A 174 0.01 3.91 22.58
C TYR A 174 0.06 2.82 23.65
N SER A 175 0.89 3.06 24.67
CA SER A 175 0.89 2.31 25.93
C SER A 175 0.04 3.04 26.98
N HIS A 176 -0.22 2.39 28.11
CA HIS A 176 -0.72 3.05 29.30
C HIS A 176 0.20 4.20 29.77
N ASP A 177 1.50 4.07 29.51
CA ASP A 177 2.52 5.06 29.89
C ASP A 177 2.70 6.19 28.86
N GLY A 178 1.93 6.19 27.77
CA GLY A 178 1.89 7.24 26.76
C GLY A 178 2.22 6.79 25.32
N LEU A 179 2.54 7.76 24.47
CA LEU A 179 2.91 7.55 23.07
C LEU A 179 4.38 7.13 22.97
N HIS A 180 4.63 5.90 22.53
CA HIS A 180 5.96 5.43 22.15
C HIS A 180 6.17 5.57 20.65
N VAL A 181 7.34 6.07 20.27
CA VAL A 181 7.75 6.31 18.89
C VAL A 181 8.96 5.44 18.58
N PHE A 182 8.83 4.54 17.62
CA PHE A 182 9.88 3.62 17.18
C PHE A 182 10.45 4.13 15.85
N ASP A 183 11.74 4.46 15.83
CA ASP A 183 12.44 4.98 14.65
C ASP A 183 13.62 4.10 14.22
N ASP A 184 13.58 2.84 14.65
CA ASP A 184 14.56 1.78 14.37
C ASP A 184 14.91 1.64 12.88
N PHE A 185 13.95 1.87 11.98
CA PHE A 185 14.23 1.85 10.53
C PHE A 185 15.20 2.97 10.13
N ARG A 186 14.99 4.22 10.58
CA ARG A 186 15.92 5.32 10.28
C ARG A 186 17.25 5.14 11.01
N GLU A 187 17.23 4.57 12.22
CA GLU A 187 18.44 4.17 12.96
C GLU A 187 19.30 3.19 12.13
N ALA A 188 18.71 2.09 11.65
CA ALA A 188 19.40 1.07 10.85
C ALA A 188 19.89 1.58 9.48
N TYR A 189 19.06 2.35 8.77
CA TYR A 189 19.48 2.94 7.48
C TYR A 189 20.56 4.02 7.66
N ALA A 190 20.51 4.80 8.75
CA ALA A 190 21.58 5.74 9.09
C ALA A 190 22.87 5.01 9.51
N TRP A 191 22.78 3.88 10.21
CA TRP A 191 23.95 3.07 10.52
C TRP A 191 24.64 2.56 9.24
N LEU A 192 23.88 1.95 8.33
CA LEU A 192 24.40 1.50 7.02
C LEU A 192 25.09 2.65 6.28
N ARG A 193 24.44 3.82 6.20
CA ARG A 193 24.93 4.98 5.45
C ARG A 193 26.30 5.49 5.89
N HIS A 194 26.62 5.38 7.17
CA HIS A 194 27.84 5.95 7.77
C HIS A 194 28.91 4.92 8.17
N ASN A 195 28.58 3.62 8.25
CA ASN A 195 29.48 2.56 8.77
C ASN A 195 29.82 1.46 7.75
N THR A 196 29.49 1.65 6.46
CA THR A 196 29.78 0.70 5.37
C THR A 196 30.33 1.46 4.15
N GLU A 197 31.00 0.78 3.22
CA GLU A 197 31.50 1.41 1.99
C GLU A 197 30.36 1.71 1.01
N VAL A 198 30.54 2.67 0.09
CA VAL A 198 29.45 3.12 -0.81
C VAL A 198 29.03 2.03 -1.81
N ASP A 199 29.96 1.16 -2.19
CA ASP A 199 29.76 0.01 -3.08
C ASP A 199 29.37 -1.28 -2.33
N ASP A 200 29.34 -1.30 -0.99
CA ASP A 200 28.89 -2.45 -0.20
C ASP A 200 27.41 -2.80 -0.54
N LYS A 201 27.20 -4.01 -1.06
CA LYS A 201 25.87 -4.51 -1.46
C LYS A 201 25.09 -5.04 -0.26
N VAL A 202 23.84 -4.60 -0.14
CA VAL A 202 22.90 -5.01 0.91
C VAL A 202 21.82 -5.91 0.31
N ALA A 203 21.62 -7.09 0.90
CA ALA A 203 20.48 -7.95 0.63
C ALA A 203 19.39 -7.75 1.70
N SER A 204 18.17 -7.50 1.26
CA SER A 204 16.97 -7.45 2.09
C SER A 204 15.85 -8.21 1.37
N TRP A 205 14.67 -8.33 1.99
CA TRP A 205 13.47 -8.62 1.21
C TRP A 205 13.09 -7.42 0.32
N TRP A 206 12.35 -7.67 -0.77
CA TRP A 206 12.14 -6.70 -1.85
C TRP A 206 11.30 -5.48 -1.44
N ASP A 207 10.38 -5.65 -0.48
CA ASP A 207 9.62 -4.58 0.17
C ASP A 207 10.48 -3.35 0.49
N TYR A 208 11.67 -3.59 1.07
CA TYR A 208 12.56 -2.59 1.65
C TYR A 208 13.61 -2.03 0.67
N GLY A 209 13.66 -2.52 -0.57
CA GLY A 209 14.72 -2.15 -1.53
C GLY A 209 14.79 -0.65 -1.77
N TYR A 210 13.65 -0.01 -2.10
CA TYR A 210 13.58 1.44 -2.29
C TYR A 210 13.91 2.24 -1.01
N GLN A 211 13.50 1.75 0.17
CA GLN A 211 13.83 2.42 1.44
C GLN A 211 15.34 2.38 1.71
N THR A 212 15.96 1.22 1.49
CA THR A 212 17.41 1.01 1.66
C THR A 212 18.19 1.91 0.69
N THR A 213 17.83 1.94 -0.60
CA THR A 213 18.48 2.82 -1.57
C THR A 213 18.28 4.31 -1.22
N ALA A 214 17.07 4.74 -0.87
CA ALA A 214 16.79 6.16 -0.60
C ALA A 214 17.37 6.69 0.73
N MET A 215 17.36 5.87 1.79
CA MET A 215 17.75 6.31 3.14
C MET A 215 19.21 5.94 3.47
N ALA A 216 19.60 4.70 3.18
CA ALA A 216 20.98 4.23 3.44
C ALA A 216 21.96 4.62 2.33
N ASN A 217 21.47 4.92 1.11
CA ASN A 217 22.29 5.20 -0.08
C ASN A 217 23.29 4.06 -0.35
N ARG A 218 22.79 2.83 -0.54
CA ARG A 218 23.57 1.63 -0.84
C ARG A 218 22.92 0.80 -1.95
N THR A 219 23.75 -0.01 -2.62
CA THR A 219 23.31 -0.92 -3.68
C THR A 219 22.50 -2.07 -3.09
N VAL A 220 21.28 -2.26 -3.59
CA VAL A 220 20.38 -3.37 -3.20
C VAL A 220 20.38 -4.48 -4.25
N ILE A 221 20.15 -5.72 -3.81
CA ILE A 221 20.05 -6.88 -4.71
C ILE A 221 18.65 -6.99 -5.35
N VAL A 222 17.59 -6.68 -4.60
CA VAL A 222 16.19 -6.77 -5.05
C VAL A 222 15.42 -5.50 -4.65
N ASP A 223 14.45 -5.13 -5.48
CA ASP A 223 13.68 -3.89 -5.34
C ASP A 223 12.16 -4.13 -5.44
N ASN A 224 11.40 -3.08 -5.14
CA ASN A 224 9.94 -3.07 -5.15
C ASN A 224 9.39 -2.76 -6.57
N ASN A 225 10.21 -2.87 -7.62
CA ASN A 225 9.75 -2.90 -9.01
C ASN A 225 9.39 -4.34 -9.44
N THR A 226 10.06 -5.34 -8.85
CA THR A 226 9.79 -6.78 -9.00
C THR A 226 9.89 -7.36 -10.43
N TRP A 227 10.49 -6.62 -11.38
CA TRP A 227 10.56 -6.99 -12.79
C TRP A 227 11.30 -8.30 -13.11
N ASN A 228 12.19 -8.76 -12.21
CA ASN A 228 12.96 -10.00 -12.37
C ASN A 228 12.66 -11.00 -11.24
N ASN A 229 11.62 -11.81 -11.45
CA ASN A 229 11.17 -12.83 -10.50
C ASN A 229 12.27 -13.85 -10.12
N THR A 230 13.17 -14.20 -11.04
CA THR A 230 14.28 -15.14 -10.79
C THR A 230 15.26 -14.59 -9.75
N HIS A 231 15.50 -13.27 -9.75
CA HIS A 231 16.37 -12.62 -8.76
C HIS A 231 15.72 -12.60 -7.37
N ILE A 232 14.42 -12.30 -7.30
CA ILE A 232 13.63 -12.37 -6.05
C ILE A 232 13.61 -13.80 -5.50
N ALA A 233 13.38 -14.80 -6.34
CA ALA A 233 13.43 -16.21 -5.98
C ALA A 233 14.82 -16.65 -5.50
N THR A 234 15.90 -16.07 -6.04
CA THR A 234 17.27 -16.36 -5.58
C THR A 234 17.49 -15.83 -4.15
N VAL A 235 17.03 -14.62 -3.84
CA VAL A 235 17.07 -14.08 -2.45
C VAL A 235 16.14 -14.86 -1.52
N GLY A 236 14.93 -15.21 -1.96
CA GLY A 236 13.98 -16.02 -1.18
C GLY A 236 14.51 -17.42 -0.85
N THR A 237 15.14 -18.08 -1.83
CA THR A 237 15.86 -19.35 -1.63
C THR A 237 17.05 -19.20 -0.69
N ALA A 238 17.82 -18.10 -0.75
CA ALA A 238 18.88 -17.84 0.21
C ALA A 238 18.35 -17.67 1.65
N MET A 239 17.29 -16.87 1.85
CA MET A 239 16.67 -16.66 3.17
C MET A 239 16.04 -17.94 3.76
N SER A 240 15.46 -18.79 2.92
CA SER A 240 14.85 -20.07 3.33
C SER A 240 15.81 -21.25 3.44
N SER A 241 16.99 -21.17 2.81
CA SER A 241 18.03 -22.21 2.85
C SER A 241 18.74 -22.32 4.20
N PRO A 242 19.38 -23.48 4.49
CA PRO A 242 20.36 -23.57 5.57
C PRO A 242 21.55 -22.64 5.34
N GLU A 243 22.00 -21.99 6.42
CA GLU A 243 23.07 -20.98 6.49
C GLU A 243 24.28 -21.15 5.53
N LYS A 244 24.78 -22.38 5.31
CA LYS A 244 25.91 -22.61 4.39
C LYS A 244 25.53 -22.33 2.93
N ALA A 245 24.41 -22.89 2.47
CA ALA A 245 23.94 -22.70 1.10
C ALA A 245 23.50 -21.25 0.87
N ALA A 246 22.89 -20.63 1.89
CA ALA A 246 22.54 -19.22 1.88
C ALA A 246 23.77 -18.30 1.75
N TRP A 247 24.86 -18.60 2.47
CA TRP A 247 26.14 -17.89 2.31
C TRP A 247 26.77 -18.13 0.93
N GLU A 248 26.68 -19.35 0.37
CA GLU A 248 27.19 -19.64 -0.99
C GLU A 248 26.43 -18.83 -2.07
N ILE A 249 25.11 -18.63 -1.92
CA ILE A 249 24.31 -17.77 -2.81
C ILE A 249 24.63 -16.28 -2.60
N PHE A 250 24.66 -15.80 -1.36
CA PHE A 250 24.94 -14.39 -1.11
C PHE A 250 26.38 -13.99 -1.46
N ASN A 251 27.35 -14.91 -1.30
CA ASN A 251 28.74 -14.69 -1.75
C ASN A 251 28.86 -14.70 -3.28
N SER A 252 28.07 -15.48 -4.03
CA SER A 252 28.10 -15.42 -5.51
C SER A 252 27.43 -14.18 -6.08
N LEU A 253 26.49 -13.59 -5.34
CA LEU A 253 25.90 -12.26 -5.60
C LEU A 253 26.76 -11.09 -5.08
N ASP A 254 27.92 -11.38 -4.47
CA ASP A 254 28.85 -10.39 -3.87
C ASP A 254 28.19 -9.50 -2.78
N VAL A 255 27.22 -10.06 -2.06
CA VAL A 255 26.55 -9.40 -0.93
C VAL A 255 27.50 -9.25 0.25
N LYS A 256 27.48 -8.08 0.88
CA LYS A 256 28.32 -7.74 2.03
C LYS A 256 27.52 -7.73 3.33
N TYR A 257 26.29 -7.22 3.29
CA TYR A 257 25.36 -7.21 4.43
C TYR A 257 23.99 -7.81 4.09
N VAL A 258 23.36 -8.42 5.08
CA VAL A 258 21.98 -8.90 5.05
C VAL A 258 21.19 -8.14 6.11
N LEU A 259 20.11 -7.47 5.70
CA LEU A 259 19.17 -6.77 6.56
C LEU A 259 17.91 -7.63 6.74
N VAL A 260 17.47 -7.79 7.99
CA VAL A 260 16.27 -8.55 8.38
C VAL A 260 15.42 -7.72 9.34
N VAL A 261 14.11 -7.68 9.12
CA VAL A 261 13.13 -7.04 10.00
C VAL A 261 12.54 -8.09 10.95
N PHE A 262 12.67 -7.86 12.25
CA PHE A 262 12.25 -8.78 13.32
C PHE A 262 11.33 -8.08 14.34
N GLY A 263 10.05 -8.45 14.35
CA GLY A 263 9.04 -7.78 15.18
C GLY A 263 8.86 -8.36 16.59
N GLY A 264 9.49 -9.49 16.91
CA GLY A 264 9.12 -10.34 18.05
C GLY A 264 9.30 -9.70 19.44
N LEU A 265 10.20 -8.73 19.59
CA LEU A 265 10.41 -8.01 20.85
C LEU A 265 9.34 -6.94 21.12
N VAL A 266 8.92 -6.19 20.08
CA VAL A 266 7.95 -5.10 20.20
C VAL A 266 6.50 -5.53 19.93
N GLY A 267 6.28 -6.62 19.19
CA GLY A 267 4.96 -7.03 18.71
C GLY A 267 4.63 -6.54 17.29
N TYR A 268 5.62 -6.15 16.49
CA TYR A 268 5.40 -5.65 15.12
C TYR A 268 5.05 -6.79 14.15
N SER A 269 3.84 -6.76 13.60
CA SER A 269 3.27 -7.87 12.84
C SER A 269 3.74 -7.98 11.37
N SER A 270 4.35 -6.93 10.81
CA SER A 270 4.82 -6.91 9.41
C SER A 270 6.30 -7.29 9.27
N ASP A 271 6.77 -8.21 10.11
CA ASP A 271 8.14 -8.70 10.14
C ASP A 271 8.43 -9.77 9.07
N ASP A 272 9.72 -10.06 8.85
CA ASP A 272 10.14 -10.98 7.79
C ASP A 272 9.80 -12.45 8.10
N ILE A 273 9.56 -12.80 9.36
CA ILE A 273 9.10 -14.14 9.74
C ILE A 273 7.62 -14.34 9.34
N ASN A 274 6.74 -13.34 9.42
CA ASN A 274 5.37 -13.45 8.88
C ASN A 274 5.36 -13.45 7.35
N LYS A 275 6.32 -12.75 6.71
CA LYS A 275 6.49 -12.76 5.24
C LYS A 275 7.20 -14.03 4.72
N PHE A 276 7.86 -14.80 5.60
CA PHE A 276 8.75 -15.90 5.25
C PHE A 276 8.13 -16.95 4.30
N LEU A 277 6.85 -17.28 4.48
CA LEU A 277 6.18 -18.29 3.64
C LEU A 277 6.07 -17.84 2.17
N TRP A 278 6.02 -16.53 1.89
CA TRP A 278 6.14 -16.00 0.53
C TRP A 278 7.55 -16.15 -0.03
N MET A 279 8.59 -15.98 0.79
CA MET A 279 9.99 -16.23 0.40
C MET A 279 10.19 -17.70 -0.02
N VAL A 280 9.61 -18.63 0.76
CA VAL A 280 9.61 -20.07 0.48
C VAL A 280 8.84 -20.38 -0.81
N ARG A 281 7.65 -19.81 -1.03
CA ARG A 281 6.83 -20.02 -2.23
C ARG A 281 7.52 -19.49 -3.50
N ILE A 282 8.02 -18.25 -3.47
CA ILE A 282 8.67 -17.62 -4.62
C ILE A 282 10.01 -18.31 -4.93
N GLY A 283 10.79 -18.67 -3.91
CA GLY A 283 12.01 -19.45 -4.05
C GLY A 283 11.75 -20.85 -4.65
N GLY A 284 10.83 -21.61 -4.04
CA GLY A 284 10.48 -22.97 -4.47
C GLY A 284 9.85 -23.06 -5.86
N GLY A 285 9.12 -22.03 -6.29
CA GLY A 285 8.55 -21.94 -7.64
C GLY A 285 9.58 -21.87 -8.76
N VAL A 286 10.80 -21.39 -8.48
CA VAL A 286 11.93 -21.36 -9.43
C VAL A 286 12.95 -22.46 -9.12
N PHE A 287 13.10 -22.83 -7.85
CA PHE A 287 14.12 -23.76 -7.35
C PHE A 287 13.48 -24.93 -6.57
N PRO A 288 13.07 -26.03 -7.23
CA PRO A 288 12.27 -27.12 -6.63
C PRO A 288 12.90 -27.93 -5.47
N HIS A 289 14.09 -27.54 -5.01
CA HIS A 289 14.72 -28.09 -3.80
C HIS A 289 14.21 -27.40 -2.52
N ILE A 290 13.60 -26.22 -2.63
CA ILE A 290 12.84 -25.57 -1.55
C ILE A 290 11.37 -25.97 -1.72
N LYS A 291 10.76 -26.54 -0.67
CA LYS A 291 9.36 -26.99 -0.70
C LYS A 291 8.62 -26.46 0.52
N GLU A 292 7.44 -25.88 0.30
CA GLU A 292 6.62 -25.32 1.39
C GLU A 292 6.28 -26.31 2.52
N PRO A 293 5.88 -27.57 2.25
CA PRO A 293 5.58 -28.54 3.30
C PRO A 293 6.74 -28.81 4.27
N ASP A 294 8.00 -28.67 3.83
CA ASP A 294 9.17 -28.94 4.68
C ASP A 294 9.31 -27.94 5.84
N TYR A 295 8.62 -26.79 5.77
CA TYR A 295 8.57 -25.73 6.80
C TYR A 295 7.30 -25.79 7.65
N LEU A 296 6.33 -26.65 7.32
CA LEU A 296 5.04 -26.75 8.00
C LEU A 296 4.98 -28.04 8.83
N ARG A 297 4.62 -27.92 10.11
CA ARG A 297 4.38 -29.06 11.00
C ARG A 297 2.90 -29.43 10.92
N ASP A 298 2.59 -30.56 10.29
CA ASP A 298 1.21 -31.07 10.16
C ASP A 298 0.25 -29.99 9.55
N GLY A 299 0.76 -29.25 8.56
CA GLY A 299 0.08 -28.12 7.91
C GLY A 299 0.18 -26.77 8.63
N GLN A 300 0.66 -26.74 9.87
CA GLN A 300 0.76 -25.52 10.68
C GLN A 300 2.15 -24.86 10.57
N TYR A 301 2.18 -23.54 10.42
CA TYR A 301 3.40 -22.75 10.52
C TYR A 301 3.73 -22.47 11.99
N ARG A 302 4.94 -22.83 12.44
CA ARG A 302 5.36 -22.75 13.86
C ARG A 302 6.81 -22.30 13.99
N ILE A 303 7.13 -21.67 15.13
CA ILE A 303 8.48 -21.24 15.55
C ILE A 303 8.94 -21.88 16.88
N ASP A 304 8.05 -22.65 17.50
CA ASP A 304 8.20 -23.33 18.78
C ASP A 304 9.07 -24.60 18.68
N SER A 305 9.15 -25.37 19.77
CA SER A 305 9.90 -26.64 19.81
C SER A 305 9.28 -27.77 18.98
N GLN A 306 8.07 -27.58 18.43
CA GLN A 306 7.38 -28.51 17.54
C GLN A 306 7.54 -28.13 16.05
N ALA A 307 8.11 -26.95 15.76
CA ALA A 307 8.45 -26.52 14.41
C ALA A 307 9.41 -27.50 13.69
N THR A 308 9.37 -27.53 12.36
CA THR A 308 10.16 -28.50 11.59
C THR A 308 11.67 -28.26 11.75
N PRO A 309 12.51 -29.31 11.66
CA PRO A 309 13.97 -29.14 11.64
C PRO A 309 14.46 -28.24 10.50
N THR A 310 13.73 -28.15 9.39
CA THR A 310 14.01 -27.23 8.28
C THR A 310 13.81 -25.78 8.72
N MET A 311 12.67 -25.47 9.34
CA MET A 311 12.35 -24.13 9.86
C MET A 311 13.35 -23.70 10.95
N LEU A 312 13.68 -24.59 11.90
CA LEU A 312 14.64 -24.33 12.97
C LEU A 312 16.13 -24.29 12.52
N ASN A 313 16.41 -24.45 11.22
CA ASN A 313 17.77 -24.38 10.65
C ASN A 313 17.92 -23.45 9.44
N CYS A 314 16.84 -22.89 8.90
CA CYS A 314 16.91 -21.90 7.82
C CYS A 314 17.66 -20.63 8.25
N LEU A 315 18.14 -19.86 7.27
CA LEU A 315 18.86 -18.63 7.56
C LEU A 315 17.95 -17.59 8.24
N MET A 316 16.74 -17.38 7.74
CA MET A 316 15.81 -16.38 8.30
C MET A 316 15.54 -16.59 9.79
N TYR A 317 15.20 -17.81 10.24
CA TYR A 317 15.02 -18.11 11.67
C TYR A 317 16.30 -17.81 12.47
N LYS A 318 17.47 -18.17 11.93
CA LYS A 318 18.75 -17.90 12.59
C LYS A 318 19.05 -16.40 12.70
N LEU A 319 18.76 -15.59 11.69
CA LEU A 319 19.04 -14.15 11.72
C LEU A 319 18.02 -13.38 12.57
N SER A 320 16.75 -13.76 12.58
CA SER A 320 15.74 -13.11 13.43
C SER A 320 15.96 -13.42 14.91
N TYR A 321 16.18 -14.70 15.27
CA TYR A 321 16.24 -15.14 16.67
C TYR A 321 17.66 -15.24 17.27
N TYR A 322 18.71 -14.80 16.57
CA TYR A 322 20.07 -14.83 17.13
C TYR A 322 20.12 -14.08 18.47
N ARG A 323 20.60 -14.75 19.52
CA ARG A 323 20.71 -14.19 20.88
C ARG A 323 19.40 -13.70 21.52
N PHE A 324 18.22 -13.98 20.94
CA PHE A 324 16.94 -13.44 21.42
C PHE A 324 16.61 -13.82 22.89
N VAL A 325 17.07 -14.99 23.34
CA VAL A 325 16.94 -15.46 24.73
C VAL A 325 17.70 -14.59 25.75
N GLU A 326 18.67 -13.78 25.30
CA GLU A 326 19.40 -12.84 26.15
C GLU A 326 18.54 -11.60 26.55
N THR A 327 17.34 -11.43 25.99
CA THR A 327 16.43 -10.31 26.30
C THR A 327 15.54 -10.55 27.52
N ASP A 328 14.98 -11.76 27.65
CA ASP A 328 13.96 -12.12 28.65
C ASP A 328 14.27 -13.44 29.40
N GLY A 329 15.38 -14.10 29.07
CA GLY A 329 15.78 -15.42 29.58
C GLY A 329 15.02 -16.61 28.99
N LYS A 330 14.02 -16.40 28.13
CA LYS A 330 13.14 -17.45 27.59
C LYS A 330 13.13 -17.51 26.07
N GLY A 331 13.13 -16.35 25.42
CA GLY A 331 12.94 -16.15 23.99
C GLY A 331 11.47 -16.18 23.62
N PHE A 332 10.63 -15.37 24.26
CA PHE A 332 9.20 -15.30 23.97
C PHE A 332 8.88 -14.26 22.87
N ASP A 333 8.37 -14.74 21.73
CA ASP A 333 7.92 -13.87 20.64
C ASP A 333 6.53 -13.28 20.95
N ARG A 334 6.41 -11.95 21.04
CA ARG A 334 5.15 -11.25 21.31
C ARG A 334 4.17 -11.26 20.13
N VAL A 335 4.65 -11.31 18.89
CA VAL A 335 3.84 -11.40 17.67
C VAL A 335 3.16 -12.77 17.61
N ARG A 336 3.94 -13.83 17.86
CA ARG A 336 3.51 -15.24 17.71
C ARG A 336 3.08 -15.89 19.01
N ARG A 337 3.16 -15.17 20.12
CA ARG A 337 2.76 -15.57 21.48
C ARG A 337 3.30 -16.95 21.89
N THR A 338 4.52 -17.25 21.47
CA THR A 338 5.16 -18.56 21.61
C THR A 338 6.63 -18.42 21.99
N GLU A 339 7.13 -19.39 22.76
CA GLU A 339 8.54 -19.50 23.14
C GLU A 339 9.33 -20.20 22.02
N ILE A 340 10.50 -19.66 21.64
CA ILE A 340 11.25 -20.17 20.49
C ILE A 340 11.77 -21.59 20.71
N GLY A 341 11.62 -22.45 19.70
CA GLY A 341 12.04 -23.84 19.78
C GLY A 341 13.55 -24.06 19.92
N LYS A 342 14.37 -23.18 19.33
CA LYS A 342 15.83 -23.34 19.29
C LYS A 342 16.55 -22.15 19.90
N LYS A 343 16.55 -22.13 21.23
CA LYS A 343 17.11 -21.09 22.11
C LYS A 343 18.58 -20.71 21.86
N HIS A 344 19.45 -21.69 21.62
CA HIS A 344 20.90 -21.45 21.55
C HIS A 344 21.52 -22.02 20.27
N PHE A 345 22.14 -21.13 19.48
CA PHE A 345 22.92 -21.46 18.29
C PHE A 345 23.97 -20.36 18.02
N LYS A 346 24.93 -20.63 17.14
CA LYS A 346 25.98 -19.66 16.75
C LYS A 346 26.03 -19.53 15.23
N LEU A 347 26.18 -18.30 14.75
CA LEU A 347 26.37 -18.01 13.33
C LEU A 347 27.83 -18.27 12.92
N THR A 348 28.02 -19.06 11.86
CA THR A 348 29.34 -19.55 11.42
C THR A 348 29.83 -18.93 10.10
N HIS A 349 28.92 -18.40 9.29
CA HIS A 349 29.19 -17.69 8.02
C HIS A 349 28.71 -16.23 8.02
N PHE A 350 27.99 -15.81 9.07
CA PHE A 350 27.51 -14.45 9.27
C PHE A 350 27.95 -13.92 10.65
N GLU A 351 28.03 -12.62 10.82
CA GLU A 351 28.20 -11.92 12.10
C GLU A 351 27.18 -10.81 12.25
N GLU A 352 26.64 -10.67 13.46
CA GLU A 352 25.83 -9.51 13.85
C GLU A 352 26.76 -8.29 13.90
N VAL A 353 26.44 -7.24 13.14
CA VAL A 353 27.18 -5.96 13.15
C VAL A 353 26.37 -4.81 13.71
N PHE A 354 25.04 -4.86 13.58
CA PHE A 354 24.13 -3.89 14.17
C PHE A 354 22.75 -4.51 14.43
N THR A 355 22.13 -4.16 15.55
CA THR A 355 20.74 -4.46 15.89
C THR A 355 20.19 -3.21 16.57
N THR A 356 19.02 -2.73 16.12
CA THR A 356 18.42 -1.47 16.59
C THR A 356 17.98 -1.52 18.05
N HIS A 357 17.70 -0.37 18.66
CA HIS A 357 17.35 -0.25 20.07
C HIS A 357 16.21 -1.21 20.50
N HIS A 358 15.16 -1.34 19.69
CA HIS A 358 14.01 -2.21 19.96
C HIS A 358 14.06 -3.54 19.18
N TRP A 359 15.23 -3.90 18.65
CA TRP A 359 15.53 -5.11 17.87
C TRP A 359 14.72 -5.28 16.57
N MET A 360 14.01 -4.22 16.14
CA MET A 360 13.16 -4.21 14.96
C MET A 360 13.91 -4.48 13.65
N VAL A 361 15.14 -3.98 13.52
CA VAL A 361 15.98 -4.21 12.33
C VAL A 361 17.32 -4.76 12.77
N ARG A 362 17.77 -5.82 12.10
CA ARG A 362 19.02 -6.52 12.40
C ARG A 362 19.87 -6.64 11.14
N ILE A 363 21.15 -6.32 11.26
CA ILE A 363 22.10 -6.24 10.16
C ILE A 363 23.24 -7.21 10.42
N TYR A 364 23.46 -8.08 9.44
CA TYR A 364 24.47 -9.13 9.49
C TYR A 364 25.48 -8.95 8.37
N LYS A 365 26.77 -9.00 8.68
CA LYS A 365 27.85 -9.02 7.67
C LYS A 365 28.17 -10.45 7.26
N LEU A 366 28.45 -10.66 5.97
CA LEU A 366 28.98 -11.94 5.49
C LEU A 366 30.44 -12.09 5.92
N LYS A 367 30.78 -13.23 6.52
CA LYS A 367 32.17 -13.57 6.83
C LYS A 367 32.91 -13.94 5.55
N PRO A 368 34.18 -13.53 5.39
CA PRO A 368 35.00 -13.93 4.26
C PRO A 368 35.22 -15.46 4.23
N PRO A 369 35.54 -16.04 3.06
CA PRO A 369 35.89 -17.46 2.96
C PRO A 369 37.05 -17.79 3.91
N LYS A 370 36.95 -18.95 4.57
CA LYS A 370 37.94 -19.38 5.57
C LYS A 370 39.30 -19.57 4.89
N ASN A 371 40.24 -18.67 5.21
CA ASN A 371 41.54 -18.47 4.55
C ASN A 371 42.55 -19.64 4.65
N ARG A 372 42.07 -20.84 5.01
CA ARG A 372 42.82 -22.10 5.08
C ARG A 372 41.84 -23.26 5.09
N ILE A 373 41.87 -24.08 4.04
CA ILE A 373 41.22 -25.39 4.06
C ILE A 373 41.87 -26.21 5.18
N ARG A 374 41.13 -26.52 6.25
CA ARG A 374 41.52 -27.58 7.20
C ARG A 374 41.39 -28.92 6.49
N GLY A 375 42.40 -29.26 5.69
CA GLY A 375 42.58 -30.59 5.15
C GLY A 375 42.40 -31.60 6.29
N LYS A 376 41.54 -32.60 6.09
CA LYS A 376 41.32 -33.67 7.06
C LYS A 376 42.61 -34.48 7.13
N ALA A 377 43.52 -34.09 8.03
CA ALA A 377 44.73 -34.84 8.31
C ALA A 377 44.32 -36.24 8.74
N LYS A 378 44.44 -37.21 7.82
CA LYS A 378 44.37 -38.62 8.16
C LYS A 378 45.43 -38.83 9.23
N LYS A 379 45.01 -39.12 10.47
CA LYS A 379 45.92 -39.71 11.46
C LYS A 379 46.38 -41.04 10.89
N SER A 380 47.53 -41.04 10.22
CA SER A 380 48.26 -42.26 9.89
C SER A 380 48.51 -42.98 11.21
N LYS A 381 47.82 -44.10 11.42
CA LYS A 381 48.16 -45.00 12.54
C LYS A 381 49.55 -45.55 12.25
N SER A 382 50.57 -44.94 12.85
CA SER A 382 51.91 -45.51 12.95
C SER A 382 51.79 -46.82 13.72
N LYS A 383 51.67 -47.94 13.00
CA LYS A 383 51.82 -49.27 13.58
C LYS A 383 53.25 -49.36 14.11
N ALA A 384 53.41 -49.33 15.43
CA ALA A 384 54.65 -49.77 16.06
C ALA A 384 54.78 -51.29 15.82
N SER A 385 55.68 -51.69 14.92
CA SER A 385 56.01 -53.10 14.71
C SER A 385 57.00 -53.53 15.81
N SER A 386 56.49 -54.20 16.83
CA SER A 386 57.34 -54.95 17.77
C SER A 386 58.02 -56.10 17.05
N THR A 387 59.34 -56.07 16.92
CA THR A 387 60.14 -57.17 16.37
C THR A 387 61.28 -57.48 17.33
N THR A 388 61.18 -58.62 18.01
CA THR A 388 62.05 -58.96 19.14
C THR A 388 63.19 -59.88 18.69
N THR A 389 64.43 -59.48 19.00
CA THR A 389 65.66 -60.29 19.07
C THR A 389 66.07 -61.20 17.90
N SER A 390 67.29 -60.99 17.42
CA SER A 390 68.27 -62.08 17.33
C SER A 390 69.63 -61.62 17.90
N ARG A 391 70.49 -62.55 18.31
CA ARG A 391 71.75 -62.26 19.02
C ARG A 391 72.93 -62.14 18.05
N ARG A 392 73.86 -61.21 18.32
CA ARG A 392 75.30 -61.42 18.09
C ARG A 392 76.15 -60.60 19.08
N SER A 393 77.43 -60.96 19.21
CA SER A 393 78.24 -60.72 20.41
C SER A 393 79.58 -60.04 20.13
N GLY A 394 80.07 -59.25 21.10
CA GLY A 394 81.35 -58.54 21.05
C GLY A 394 81.21 -57.09 20.54
N THR A 395 82.02 -56.11 20.98
CA THR A 395 83.20 -56.17 21.89
C THR A 395 83.36 -54.82 22.64
N ARG A 396 84.05 -54.83 23.79
CA ARG A 396 84.34 -53.64 24.64
C ARG A 396 85.09 -52.49 23.90
N LYS A 397 84.66 -51.25 24.13
CA LYS A 397 85.46 -50.04 24.52
C LYS A 397 84.48 -48.86 24.74
N LYS A 398 84.18 -48.49 25.99
CA LYS A 398 84.79 -47.39 26.77
C LYS A 398 84.74 -46.01 26.06
N ASN A 399 83.87 -45.12 26.56
CA ASN A 399 84.07 -43.66 26.49
C ASN A 399 85.36 -43.28 27.25
N PRO A 400 85.94 -42.10 26.97
CA PRO A 400 85.89 -41.05 28.00
C PRO A 400 85.71 -39.62 27.45
N TRP A 401 85.05 -38.76 28.25
CA TRP A 401 84.78 -37.33 28.01
C TRP A 401 83.87 -37.04 26.78
N HIS A 402 82.90 -36.12 26.82
CA HIS A 402 82.50 -35.18 27.88
C HIS A 402 81.14 -35.55 28.50
#